data_AF-A0A4R4SDL5-F1
#
_entry.id   AF-A0A4R4SDL5-F1
#
_cell.length_a   1.000
_cell.length_b   1.000
_cell.length_c   1.000
_cell.angle_alpha   90.00
_cell.angle_beta   90.00
_cell.angle_gamma   90.00
#
_symmetry.space_group_name_H-M   'P 1'
#
loop_
_entity.id
_entity.type
_entity.pdbx_description
1 polymer ?
#
loop_
_entity_poly.entity_id
_entity_poly.type
_entity_poly.pdbx_seq_one_letter_code
_entity_poly.pdbx_strand_id
1 'polypeptide(L)'
;MGQAGQLDALERAVEGTLAQGSFEYDGDAAVLRIEGAPVQATTWLLACGTGGIALLLAGAVLSLAGLPDEARWLLAPGAGLLGCTLGCSLLVRYTPLVRLWADVELRFTERALVHRRKRVPFGELRPEHLVWKNGWFFRRLYVRHPSLRKQLAGFFGSEERQAAEFQKRLWELISAPDLAACGGLTPVQRWIIAAGAPYGAVNGFLVDRLGTAPGDSAAAADRRTAHELLRDPWGAYDLEQLLGSVNWLVQDGHRAGFARDSALAARPPAAQQEYGALLREVGDLIARDDLEPPFVERLIALVRVRYGDEGGSYARLVPRLLRDEPGADVSEEGAELARFLHQLFNDRDHAAGELHRLRLLADPALRANVERFLIWDYGRALMLYRWGHMVGWLTEEYCWERMLPLAVDIQRRYASWRDMATCYLQGRLLWSGGGGKAQAEYERVVQNLLTEPRSPWNTVPWDLPLTRDWA
;
A
#
# COMPACT_ATOMS: atom_id res chain seq x y z
N MET A 1 2.04 7.45 -16.43
CA MET A 1 0.62 7.84 -16.40
C MET A 1 -0.10 6.80 -15.55
N GLY A 2 -0.55 7.16 -14.35
CA GLY A 2 -1.24 6.25 -13.44
C GLY A 2 -2.62 5.83 -13.97
N GLN A 3 -3.24 4.88 -13.28
CA GLN A 3 -4.57 4.33 -13.58
C GLN A 3 -5.66 5.41 -13.72
N ALA A 4 -5.66 6.43 -12.84
CA ALA A 4 -6.53 7.60 -12.97
C ALA A 4 -6.31 8.30 -14.31
N GLY A 5 -5.06 8.54 -14.73
CA GLY A 5 -4.75 9.18 -16.01
C GLY A 5 -5.14 8.35 -17.24
N GLN A 6 -5.18 7.02 -17.15
CA GLN A 6 -5.65 6.15 -18.24
C GLN A 6 -7.19 6.08 -18.29
N LEU A 7 -7.85 6.06 -17.13
CA LEU A 7 -9.32 6.13 -17.03
C LEU A 7 -9.84 7.51 -17.42
N ASP A 8 -9.22 8.59 -16.97
CA ASP A 8 -9.52 9.97 -17.37
C ASP A 8 -9.26 10.18 -18.88
N ALA A 9 -8.28 9.48 -19.45
CA ALA A 9 -8.05 9.50 -20.89
C ALA A 9 -9.12 8.71 -21.65
N LEU A 10 -9.61 7.59 -21.09
CA LEU A 10 -10.72 6.83 -21.65
C LEU A 10 -12.03 7.64 -21.58
N GLU A 11 -12.28 8.33 -20.47
CA GLU A 11 -13.47 9.18 -20.25
C GLU A 11 -13.45 10.41 -21.16
N ARG A 12 -12.31 11.11 -21.27
CA ARG A 12 -12.14 12.20 -22.24
C ARG A 12 -12.33 11.76 -23.69
N ALA A 13 -11.99 10.53 -24.03
CA ALA A 13 -12.19 10.00 -25.37
C ALA A 13 -13.69 9.80 -25.72
N VAL A 14 -14.57 9.71 -24.71
CA VAL A 14 -16.02 9.57 -24.91
C VAL A 14 -16.81 10.84 -24.57
N GLU A 15 -16.15 11.88 -24.06
CA GLU A 15 -16.76 13.18 -23.76
C GLU A 15 -17.37 13.83 -25.02
N GLY A 16 -18.64 14.24 -24.94
CA GLY A 16 -19.38 14.82 -26.06
C GLY A 16 -19.85 13.80 -27.11
N THR A 17 -19.71 12.49 -26.85
CA THR A 17 -20.14 11.41 -27.75
C THR A 17 -21.39 10.69 -27.25
N LEU A 18 -21.98 9.83 -28.09
CA LEU A 18 -23.07 8.92 -27.68
C LEU A 18 -22.70 7.96 -26.55
N ALA A 19 -21.41 7.72 -26.34
CA ALA A 19 -20.92 6.83 -25.30
C ALA A 19 -20.66 7.55 -23.96
N GLN A 20 -20.88 8.87 -23.90
CA GLN A 20 -20.76 9.65 -22.67
C GLN A 20 -21.73 9.12 -21.61
N GLY A 21 -21.24 8.86 -20.40
CA GLY A 21 -22.03 8.31 -19.30
C GLY A 21 -22.35 6.81 -19.41
N SER A 22 -21.84 6.09 -20.43
CA SER A 22 -21.97 4.63 -20.53
C SER A 22 -20.92 3.86 -19.72
N PHE A 23 -20.04 4.57 -19.00
CA PHE A 23 -18.92 4.00 -18.27
C PHE A 23 -18.96 4.52 -16.84
N GLU A 24 -18.97 3.61 -15.88
CA GLU A 24 -18.87 3.92 -14.46
C GLU A 24 -17.68 3.15 -13.90
N TYR A 25 -16.73 3.85 -13.29
CA TYR A 25 -15.59 3.22 -12.64
C TYR A 25 -15.79 3.15 -11.13
N ASP A 26 -15.82 1.93 -10.61
CA ASP A 26 -15.83 1.65 -9.18
C ASP A 26 -14.38 1.48 -8.70
N GLY A 27 -13.85 2.54 -8.09
CA GLY A 27 -12.46 2.59 -7.62
C GLY A 27 -12.15 1.63 -6.49
N ASP A 28 -13.14 1.29 -5.66
CA ASP A 28 -12.98 0.39 -4.52
C ASP A 28 -12.91 -1.07 -4.98
N ALA A 29 -13.72 -1.43 -5.98
CA ALA A 29 -13.73 -2.79 -6.54
C ALA A 29 -12.71 -2.99 -7.67
N ALA A 30 -12.09 -1.91 -8.17
CA ALA A 30 -11.31 -1.90 -9.41
C ALA A 30 -12.10 -2.53 -10.57
N VAL A 31 -13.34 -2.07 -10.74
CA VAL A 31 -14.25 -2.54 -11.78
C VAL A 31 -14.70 -1.38 -12.65
N LEU A 32 -14.45 -1.47 -13.95
CA LEU A 32 -15.07 -0.60 -14.93
C LEU A 32 -16.37 -1.25 -15.41
N ARG A 33 -17.51 -0.66 -15.05
CA ARG A 33 -18.83 -1.06 -15.53
C ARG A 33 -19.11 -0.33 -16.83
N ILE A 34 -19.46 -1.11 -17.84
CA ILE A 34 -19.91 -0.60 -19.13
C ILE A 34 -21.41 -0.83 -19.19
N GLU A 35 -22.17 0.25 -19.02
CA GLU A 35 -23.62 0.23 -19.12
C GLU A 35 -24.01 -0.10 -20.57
N GLY A 36 -24.65 -1.25 -20.73
CA GLY A 36 -25.18 -1.69 -22.00
C GLY A 36 -26.48 -0.98 -22.35
N ALA A 37 -26.55 0.35 -22.26
CA ALA A 37 -27.72 1.07 -22.75
C ALA A 37 -27.87 0.76 -24.24
N PRO A 38 -28.99 0.15 -24.69
CA PRO A 38 -29.16 -0.10 -26.09
C PRO A 38 -29.32 1.26 -26.77
N VAL A 39 -28.26 1.73 -27.43
CA VAL A 39 -28.29 2.89 -28.34
C VAL A 39 -29.51 2.84 -29.28
N GLN A 40 -30.03 1.62 -29.55
CA GLN A 40 -31.31 1.41 -30.24
C GLN A 40 -32.50 2.10 -29.56
N ALA A 41 -32.70 1.94 -28.24
CA ALA A 41 -33.83 2.56 -27.54
C ALA A 41 -33.76 4.08 -27.60
N THR A 42 -32.59 4.68 -27.39
CA THR A 42 -32.41 6.14 -27.51
C THR A 42 -32.58 6.63 -28.94
N THR A 43 -32.11 5.89 -29.96
CA THR A 43 -32.34 6.25 -31.38
C THR A 43 -33.79 6.13 -31.84
N TRP A 44 -34.54 5.11 -31.42
CA TRP A 44 -35.98 4.99 -31.72
C TRP A 44 -36.76 6.13 -31.07
N LEU A 45 -36.41 6.49 -29.82
CA LEU A 45 -37.05 7.60 -29.14
C LEU A 45 -36.77 8.95 -29.82
N LEU A 46 -35.52 9.17 -30.28
CA LEU A 46 -35.16 10.39 -31.00
C LEU A 46 -35.88 10.47 -32.36
N ALA A 47 -35.86 9.39 -33.15
CA ALA A 47 -36.49 9.35 -34.47
C ALA A 47 -38.02 9.50 -34.40
N CYS A 48 -38.66 8.83 -33.44
CA CYS A 48 -40.09 8.99 -33.17
C CYS A 48 -40.41 10.41 -32.68
N GLY A 49 -39.54 11.02 -31.88
CA GLY A 49 -39.71 12.38 -31.38
C GLY A 49 -39.62 13.42 -32.51
N THR A 50 -38.56 13.36 -33.32
CA THR A 50 -38.39 14.26 -34.48
C THR A 50 -39.47 14.05 -35.54
N GLY A 51 -39.85 12.79 -35.80
CA GLY A 51 -40.94 12.46 -36.73
C GLY A 51 -42.30 12.95 -36.22
N GLY A 52 -42.56 12.82 -34.92
CA GLY A 52 -43.75 13.34 -34.27
C GLY A 52 -43.86 14.86 -34.38
N ILE A 53 -42.76 15.59 -34.14
CA ILE A 53 -42.70 17.05 -34.30
C ILE A 53 -42.96 17.46 -35.76
N ALA A 54 -42.33 16.79 -36.72
CA ALA A 54 -42.52 17.10 -38.14
C ALA A 54 -43.97 16.90 -38.59
N LEU A 55 -44.63 15.83 -38.13
CA LEU A 55 -46.06 15.57 -38.41
C LEU A 55 -46.97 16.61 -37.75
N LEU A 56 -46.66 17.04 -36.52
CA LEU A 56 -47.41 18.09 -35.84
C LEU A 56 -47.30 19.43 -36.56
N LEU A 57 -46.08 19.81 -37.00
CA LEU A 57 -45.85 21.05 -37.74
C LEU A 57 -46.55 21.03 -39.11
N ALA A 58 -46.45 19.92 -39.85
CA ALA A 58 -47.14 19.76 -41.13
C ALA A 58 -48.68 19.79 -40.97
N GLY A 59 -49.21 19.11 -39.96
CA GLY A 59 -50.64 19.14 -39.63
C GLY A 59 -51.13 20.54 -39.21
N ALA A 60 -50.32 21.30 -38.46
CA ALA A 60 -50.64 22.68 -38.09
C ALA A 60 -50.71 23.60 -39.32
N VAL A 61 -49.79 23.44 -40.27
CA VAL A 61 -49.80 24.19 -41.54
C VAL A 61 -51.05 23.86 -42.37
N LEU A 62 -51.44 22.60 -42.49
CA LEU A 62 -52.67 22.20 -43.21
C LEU A 62 -53.95 22.72 -42.53
N SER A 63 -53.97 22.76 -41.19
CA SER A 63 -55.10 23.33 -40.44
C SER A 63 -55.24 24.83 -40.67
N LEU A 64 -54.13 25.56 -40.75
CA LEU A 64 -54.13 27.00 -41.06
C LEU A 64 -54.48 27.28 -42.54
N ALA A 65 -54.21 26.33 -43.43
CA ALA A 65 -54.56 26.40 -44.85
C ALA A 65 -56.03 26.02 -45.16
N GLY A 66 -56.85 25.72 -44.16
CA GLY A 66 -58.28 25.44 -44.32
C GLY A 66 -58.62 23.99 -44.73
N LEU A 67 -57.71 23.03 -44.50
CA LEU A 67 -57.92 21.59 -44.78
C LEU A 67 -57.99 20.79 -43.47
N PRO A 68 -59.09 20.91 -42.69
CA PRO A 68 -59.17 20.37 -41.33
C PRO A 68 -59.19 18.83 -41.27
N ASP A 69 -59.75 18.17 -42.28
CA ASP A 69 -59.82 16.71 -42.30
C ASP A 69 -58.46 16.07 -42.62
N GLU A 70 -57.67 16.66 -43.52
CA GLU A 70 -56.31 16.22 -43.81
C GLU A 70 -55.34 16.51 -42.65
N ALA A 71 -55.51 17.66 -41.98
CA ALA A 71 -54.73 18.01 -40.80
C ALA A 71 -54.87 17.00 -39.66
N ARG A 72 -56.08 16.47 -39.42
CA ARG A 72 -56.33 15.46 -38.38
C ARG A 72 -55.54 14.17 -38.59
N TRP A 73 -55.39 13.74 -39.85
CA TRP A 73 -54.63 12.54 -40.20
C TRP A 73 -53.12 12.66 -39.96
N LEU A 74 -52.58 13.88 -39.84
CA LEU A 74 -51.17 14.13 -39.50
C LEU A 74 -50.98 14.47 -38.02
N LEU A 75 -51.90 15.23 -37.41
CA LEU A 75 -51.82 15.66 -36.01
C LEU A 75 -51.97 14.48 -35.03
N ALA A 76 -52.91 13.57 -35.28
CA ALA A 76 -53.17 12.46 -34.35
C ALA A 76 -51.99 11.46 -34.24
N PRO A 77 -51.36 11.01 -35.35
CA PRO A 77 -50.15 10.20 -35.26
C PRO A 77 -48.95 10.96 -34.69
N GLY A 78 -48.81 12.25 -35.00
CA GLY A 78 -47.74 13.10 -34.48
C GLY A 78 -47.79 13.25 -32.95
N ALA A 79 -48.97 13.51 -32.40
CA ALA A 79 -49.21 13.56 -30.95
C ALA A 79 -49.00 12.19 -30.28
N GLY A 80 -49.44 11.11 -30.93
CA GLY A 80 -49.24 9.74 -30.45
C GLY A 80 -47.75 9.37 -30.34
N LEU A 81 -46.96 9.67 -31.37
CA LEU A 81 -45.51 9.42 -31.37
C LEU A 81 -44.80 10.20 -30.26
N LEU A 82 -45.09 11.50 -30.12
CA LEU A 82 -44.52 12.33 -29.06
C LEU A 82 -44.92 11.83 -27.66
N GLY A 83 -46.19 11.49 -27.46
CA GLY A 83 -46.67 10.92 -26.20
C GLY A 83 -45.98 9.62 -25.83
N CYS A 84 -45.81 8.70 -26.78
CA CYS A 84 -45.06 7.46 -26.58
C CYS A 84 -43.59 7.72 -26.23
N THR A 85 -42.92 8.65 -26.90
CA THR A 85 -41.51 8.97 -26.62
C THR A 85 -41.31 9.55 -25.22
N LEU A 86 -42.18 10.47 -24.80
CA LEU A 86 -42.20 11.04 -23.45
C LEU A 86 -42.49 9.97 -22.39
N GLY A 87 -43.50 9.13 -22.63
CA GLY A 87 -43.86 8.03 -21.73
C GLY A 87 -42.71 7.03 -21.53
N CYS A 88 -42.07 6.60 -22.61
CA CYS A 88 -40.91 5.70 -22.54
C CYS A 88 -39.70 6.36 -21.84
N SER A 89 -39.46 7.65 -22.06
CA SER A 89 -38.38 8.38 -21.41
C SER A 89 -38.60 8.55 -19.91
N LEU A 90 -39.85 8.82 -19.49
CA LEU A 90 -40.24 8.85 -18.08
C LEU A 90 -40.14 7.46 -17.44
N LEU A 91 -40.55 6.40 -18.13
CA LEU A 91 -40.37 5.03 -17.67
C LEU A 91 -38.90 4.69 -17.43
N VAL A 92 -38.01 4.98 -18.39
CA VAL A 92 -36.56 4.76 -18.23
C VAL A 92 -35.98 5.58 -17.07
N ARG A 93 -36.45 6.82 -16.86
CA ARG A 93 -35.96 7.70 -15.80
C ARG A 93 -36.42 7.30 -14.39
N TYR A 94 -37.65 6.78 -14.25
CA TYR A 94 -38.29 6.54 -12.95
C TYR A 94 -38.46 5.07 -12.58
N THR A 95 -38.09 4.13 -13.45
CA THR A 95 -38.09 2.69 -13.11
C THR A 95 -36.69 2.10 -13.18
N PRO A 96 -36.34 1.16 -12.29
CA PRO A 96 -35.05 0.46 -12.32
C PRO A 96 -34.96 -0.58 -13.45
N LEU A 97 -35.71 -0.41 -14.55
CA LEU A 97 -35.64 -1.29 -15.72
C LEU A 97 -34.24 -1.29 -16.35
N VAL A 98 -33.46 -0.22 -16.16
CA VAL A 98 -32.04 -0.14 -16.54
C VAL A 98 -31.20 -1.22 -15.84
N ARG A 99 -31.52 -1.60 -14.59
CA ARG A 99 -30.83 -2.68 -13.85
C ARG A 99 -31.09 -4.09 -14.42
N LEU A 100 -32.05 -4.26 -15.33
CA LEU A 100 -32.28 -5.54 -16.02
C LEU A 100 -31.32 -5.72 -17.22
N TRP A 101 -30.72 -4.63 -17.70
CA TRP A 101 -29.66 -4.68 -18.69
C TRP A 101 -28.37 -4.98 -17.94
N ALA A 102 -27.87 -6.21 -18.09
CA ALA A 102 -26.66 -6.61 -17.38
C ALA A 102 -25.45 -5.90 -17.98
N ASP A 103 -24.68 -5.24 -17.13
CA ASP A 103 -23.48 -4.53 -17.51
C ASP A 103 -22.39 -5.49 -17.99
N VAL A 104 -21.48 -4.97 -18.79
CA VAL A 104 -20.20 -5.64 -19.04
C VAL A 104 -19.22 -5.06 -18.04
N GLU A 105 -18.68 -5.92 -17.17
CA GLU A 105 -17.73 -5.52 -16.13
C GLU A 105 -16.33 -5.90 -16.57
N LEU A 106 -15.42 -4.94 -16.62
CA LEU A 106 -13.98 -5.22 -16.66
C LEU A 106 -13.48 -5.23 -15.23
N ARG A 107 -13.20 -6.43 -14.71
CA ARG A 107 -12.67 -6.62 -13.36
C ARG A 107 -11.15 -6.71 -13.43
N PHE A 108 -10.48 -5.62 -13.08
CA PHE A 108 -9.01 -5.53 -13.22
C PHE A 108 -8.29 -6.47 -12.25
N THR A 109 -8.79 -6.61 -11.02
CA THR A 109 -8.28 -7.55 -10.00
C THR A 109 -8.36 -9.01 -10.47
N GLU A 110 -9.46 -9.38 -11.13
CA GLU A 110 -9.69 -10.73 -11.65
C GLU A 110 -9.08 -10.96 -13.05
N ARG A 111 -8.53 -9.91 -13.66
CA ARG A 111 -8.09 -9.84 -15.06
C ARG A 111 -9.09 -10.50 -16.02
N ALA A 112 -10.35 -10.17 -15.87
CA ALA A 112 -11.40 -10.79 -16.65
C ALA A 112 -12.52 -9.83 -17.00
N LEU A 113 -13.06 -10.04 -18.20
CA LEU A 113 -14.26 -9.40 -18.66
C LEU A 113 -15.44 -10.30 -18.30
N VAL A 114 -16.32 -9.78 -17.44
CA VAL A 114 -17.44 -10.51 -16.86
C VAL A 114 -18.74 -9.94 -17.40
N HIS A 115 -19.64 -10.83 -17.81
CA HIS A 115 -21.00 -10.47 -18.16
C HIS A 115 -21.95 -11.57 -17.69
N ARG A 116 -22.80 -11.25 -16.70
CA ARG A 116 -23.66 -12.21 -16.00
C ARG A 116 -22.85 -13.39 -15.43
N ARG A 117 -23.06 -14.61 -15.95
CA ARG A 117 -22.35 -15.84 -15.52
C ARG A 117 -21.15 -16.18 -16.41
N LYS A 118 -20.86 -15.38 -17.45
CA LYS A 118 -19.77 -15.64 -18.38
C LYS A 118 -18.56 -14.80 -18.02
N ARG A 119 -17.40 -15.44 -17.96
CA ARG A 119 -16.11 -14.83 -17.67
C ARG A 119 -15.15 -15.10 -18.83
N VAL A 120 -14.49 -14.07 -19.33
CA VAL A 120 -13.45 -14.16 -20.35
C VAL A 120 -12.17 -13.55 -19.78
N PRO A 121 -11.12 -14.35 -19.50
CA PRO A 121 -9.84 -13.84 -19.05
C PRO A 121 -9.22 -12.86 -20.06
N PHE A 122 -8.54 -11.80 -19.59
CA PHE A 122 -7.88 -10.83 -20.46
C PHE A 122 -6.79 -11.47 -21.34
N GLY A 123 -6.13 -12.52 -20.86
CA GLY A 123 -5.13 -13.27 -21.64
C GLY A 123 -5.70 -14.03 -22.85
N GLU A 124 -7.01 -14.26 -22.89
CA GLU A 124 -7.69 -14.87 -24.05
C GLU A 124 -8.21 -13.80 -25.04
N LEU A 125 -8.27 -12.53 -24.61
CA LEU A 125 -8.66 -11.44 -25.48
C LEU A 125 -7.50 -11.05 -26.39
N ARG A 126 -7.85 -10.74 -27.64
CA ARG A 126 -6.93 -10.30 -28.69
C ARG A 126 -7.49 -9.03 -29.31
N PRO A 127 -6.67 -8.18 -29.96
CA PRO A 127 -7.18 -6.98 -30.61
C PRO A 127 -8.29 -7.29 -31.62
N GLU A 128 -8.19 -8.43 -32.32
CA GLU A 128 -9.21 -8.88 -33.28
C GLU A 128 -10.60 -9.19 -32.66
N HIS A 129 -10.69 -9.37 -31.34
CA HIS A 129 -11.96 -9.58 -30.66
C HIS A 129 -12.74 -8.27 -30.45
N LEU A 130 -12.10 -7.11 -30.60
CA LEU A 130 -12.77 -5.80 -30.56
C LEU A 130 -13.12 -5.36 -31.99
N VAL A 131 -14.36 -5.61 -32.39
CA VAL A 131 -14.81 -5.44 -33.78
C VAL A 131 -15.80 -4.30 -33.90
N TRP A 132 -15.58 -3.46 -34.92
CA TRP A 132 -16.53 -2.42 -35.31
C TRP A 132 -17.63 -2.97 -36.22
N LYS A 133 -18.88 -2.60 -35.94
CA LYS A 133 -19.99 -2.72 -36.87
C LYS A 133 -20.42 -1.31 -37.29
N ASN A 134 -20.11 -0.95 -38.53
CA ASN A 134 -20.47 0.34 -39.11
C ASN A 134 -21.85 0.23 -39.76
N GLY A 135 -22.79 1.08 -39.33
CA GLY A 135 -24.05 1.36 -40.02
C GLY A 135 -23.99 2.72 -40.70
N TRP A 136 -25.08 3.13 -41.37
CA TRP A 136 -25.13 4.39 -42.13
C TRP A 136 -24.84 5.61 -41.25
N PHE A 137 -25.38 5.66 -40.04
CA PHE A 137 -25.23 6.82 -39.14
C PHE A 137 -24.41 6.56 -37.88
N PHE A 138 -24.09 5.29 -37.58
CA PHE A 138 -23.52 4.90 -36.29
C PHE A 138 -22.44 3.84 -36.45
N ARG A 139 -21.43 3.89 -35.59
CA ARG A 139 -20.41 2.86 -35.41
C ARG A 139 -20.57 2.25 -34.03
N ARG A 140 -20.52 0.92 -33.94
CA ARG A 140 -20.72 0.20 -32.68
C ARG A 140 -19.54 -0.72 -32.42
N LEU A 141 -18.96 -0.62 -31.23
CA LEU A 141 -17.88 -1.48 -30.79
C LEU A 141 -18.45 -2.72 -30.12
N TYR A 142 -18.03 -3.90 -30.56
CA TYR A 142 -18.42 -5.17 -29.97
C TYR A 142 -17.20 -5.94 -29.48
N VAL A 143 -17.35 -6.62 -28.33
CA VAL A 143 -16.51 -7.78 -27.99
C VAL A 143 -17.11 -8.99 -28.68
N ARG A 144 -16.34 -9.60 -29.57
CA ARG A 144 -16.69 -10.83 -30.29
C ARG A 144 -15.70 -11.93 -29.93
N HIS A 145 -15.94 -12.55 -28.77
CA HIS A 145 -15.25 -13.75 -28.30
C HIS A 145 -16.16 -14.98 -28.50
N PRO A 146 -15.63 -16.22 -28.66
CA PRO A 146 -16.46 -17.43 -28.69
C PRO A 146 -17.41 -17.54 -27.49
N SER A 147 -16.94 -17.17 -26.30
CA SER A 147 -17.72 -17.24 -25.06
C SER A 147 -18.64 -16.02 -24.85
N LEU A 148 -18.31 -14.85 -25.41
CA LEU A 148 -19.03 -13.61 -25.15
C LEU A 148 -19.18 -12.73 -26.41
N ARG A 149 -20.43 -12.33 -26.70
CA ARG A 149 -20.76 -11.39 -27.78
C ARG A 149 -21.62 -10.26 -27.24
N LYS A 150 -21.02 -9.10 -27.01
CA LYS A 150 -21.73 -7.92 -26.47
C LYS A 150 -21.22 -6.61 -27.05
N GLN A 151 -22.12 -5.64 -27.13
CA GLN A 151 -21.78 -4.25 -27.48
C GLN A 151 -21.14 -3.60 -26.26
N LEU A 152 -20.05 -2.88 -26.47
CA LEU A 152 -19.39 -2.09 -25.43
C LEU A 152 -19.72 -0.60 -25.55
N ALA A 153 -19.72 -0.06 -26.76
CA ALA A 153 -19.89 1.37 -26.99
C ALA A 153 -20.55 1.66 -28.35
N GLY A 154 -21.18 2.82 -28.48
CA GLY A 154 -21.73 3.33 -29.73
C GLY A 154 -21.32 4.76 -29.98
N PHE A 155 -21.02 5.08 -31.24
CA PHE A 155 -20.57 6.40 -31.71
C PHE A 155 -21.36 6.78 -32.97
N PHE A 156 -21.50 8.07 -33.25
CA PHE A 156 -21.98 8.57 -34.53
C PHE A 156 -20.92 8.38 -35.62
N GLY A 157 -21.34 8.39 -36.89
CA GLY A 157 -20.43 8.34 -38.03
C GLY A 157 -19.41 9.50 -38.05
N SER A 158 -19.79 10.67 -37.54
CA SER A 158 -18.93 11.86 -37.42
C SER A 158 -17.86 11.76 -36.32
N GLU A 159 -17.95 10.78 -35.41
CA GLU A 159 -17.08 10.63 -34.23
C GLU A 159 -15.94 9.60 -34.45
N GLU A 160 -15.51 9.43 -35.71
CA GLU A 160 -14.54 8.39 -36.07
C GLU A 160 -13.21 8.49 -35.30
N ARG A 161 -12.73 9.71 -35.04
CA ARG A 161 -11.48 9.92 -34.29
C ARG A 161 -11.61 9.51 -32.83
N GLN A 162 -12.68 9.95 -32.16
CA GLN A 162 -12.99 9.59 -30.77
C GLN A 162 -13.20 8.08 -30.62
N ALA A 163 -13.91 7.46 -31.56
CA ALA A 163 -14.14 6.02 -31.58
C ALA A 163 -12.82 5.22 -31.66
N ALA A 164 -11.90 5.62 -32.54
CA ALA A 164 -10.59 4.99 -32.68
C ALA A 164 -9.71 5.18 -31.43
N GLU A 165 -9.71 6.39 -30.86
CA GLU A 165 -8.98 6.68 -29.63
C GLU A 165 -9.53 5.87 -28.45
N PHE A 166 -10.86 5.80 -28.30
CA PHE A 166 -11.51 4.99 -27.29
C PHE A 166 -11.13 3.51 -27.38
N GLN A 167 -11.17 2.91 -28.58
CA GLN A 167 -10.76 1.50 -28.76
C GLN A 167 -9.30 1.27 -28.33
N LYS A 168 -8.41 2.20 -28.70
CA LYS A 168 -6.99 2.12 -28.32
C LYS A 168 -6.82 2.17 -26.81
N ARG A 169 -7.45 3.14 -26.13
CA ARG A 169 -7.38 3.29 -24.66
C ARG A 169 -7.98 2.09 -23.93
N LEU A 170 -9.11 1.59 -24.40
CA LEU A 170 -9.74 0.39 -23.85
C LEU A 170 -8.83 -0.83 -23.99
N TRP A 171 -8.15 -0.98 -25.14
CA TRP A 171 -7.21 -2.07 -25.35
C TRP A 171 -5.95 -1.95 -24.48
N GLU A 172 -5.42 -0.73 -24.28
CA GLU A 172 -4.32 -0.46 -23.35
C GLU A 172 -4.65 -0.95 -21.92
N LEU A 173 -5.86 -0.66 -21.44
CA LEU A 173 -6.35 -1.10 -20.13
C LEU A 173 -6.49 -2.64 -20.00
N ILE A 174 -6.91 -3.32 -21.07
CA ILE A 174 -7.05 -4.79 -21.09
C ILE A 174 -5.67 -5.47 -21.18
N SER A 175 -4.74 -4.88 -21.94
CA SER A 175 -3.44 -5.49 -22.26
C SER A 175 -2.40 -5.33 -21.16
N ALA A 176 -2.48 -4.25 -20.38
CA ALA A 176 -1.53 -3.95 -19.31
C ALA A 176 -2.25 -3.73 -17.95
N PRO A 177 -2.94 -4.76 -17.41
CA PRO A 177 -3.74 -4.62 -16.20
C PRO A 177 -2.91 -4.34 -14.94
N ASP A 178 -1.59 -4.59 -14.96
CA ASP A 178 -0.71 -4.40 -13.79
C ASP A 178 -0.44 -2.93 -13.45
N LEU A 179 -0.59 -2.02 -14.41
CA LEU A 179 -0.63 -0.57 -14.15
C LEU A 179 -1.97 -0.13 -13.52
N ALA A 180 -3.00 -0.99 -13.61
CA ALA A 180 -4.36 -0.76 -13.11
C ALA A 180 -4.75 -1.63 -11.90
N ALA A 181 -3.94 -2.62 -11.52
CA ALA A 181 -4.23 -3.55 -10.42
C ALA A 181 -3.35 -3.30 -9.17
N CYS A 182 -2.20 -2.66 -9.33
CA CYS A 182 -1.33 -2.28 -8.22
C CYS A 182 -1.61 -0.81 -7.84
N GLY A 183 -2.68 -0.62 -7.04
CA GLY A 183 -3.29 0.67 -6.73
C GLY A 183 -2.32 1.85 -6.64
N GLY A 184 -2.39 2.76 -7.61
CA GLY A 184 -1.82 4.11 -7.58
C GLY A 184 -0.30 4.27 -7.43
N LEU A 185 0.44 3.28 -6.94
CA LEU A 185 1.83 3.45 -6.56
C LEU A 185 2.74 3.53 -7.79
N THR A 186 3.67 4.46 -7.76
CA THR A 186 4.77 4.51 -8.70
C THR A 186 5.77 3.37 -8.46
N PRO A 187 6.68 3.05 -9.41
CA PRO A 187 7.75 2.08 -9.16
C PRO A 187 8.54 2.33 -7.88
N VAL A 188 8.93 3.58 -7.60
CA VAL A 188 9.74 3.92 -6.42
C VAL A 188 8.92 3.79 -5.14
N GLN A 189 7.65 4.20 -5.15
CA GLN A 189 6.75 3.98 -4.01
C GLN A 189 6.56 2.49 -3.72
N ARG A 190 6.40 1.64 -4.75
CA ARG A 190 6.34 0.19 -4.55
C ARG A 190 7.61 -0.36 -3.93
N TRP A 191 8.79 0.12 -4.35
CA TRP A 191 10.07 -0.28 -3.74
C TRP A 191 10.13 0.10 -2.26
N ILE A 192 9.69 1.32 -1.91
CA ILE A 192 9.65 1.79 -0.51
C ILE A 192 8.74 0.88 0.34
N ILE A 193 7.53 0.58 -0.14
CA ILE A 193 6.60 -0.32 0.56
C ILE A 193 7.20 -1.73 0.68
N ALA A 194 7.87 -2.20 -0.37
CA ALA A 194 8.55 -3.50 -0.40
C ALA A 194 9.61 -3.63 0.71
N ALA A 195 10.38 -2.58 0.98
CA ALA A 195 11.41 -2.59 2.02
C ALA A 195 10.83 -2.71 3.44
N GLY A 196 9.66 -2.11 3.70
CA GLY A 196 8.93 -2.25 4.98
C GLY A 196 8.02 -3.49 5.06
N ALA A 197 7.90 -4.27 3.98
CA ALA A 197 6.92 -5.34 3.85
C ALA A 197 6.98 -6.42 4.95
N PRO A 198 8.16 -6.87 5.45
CA PRO A 198 8.19 -7.88 6.51
C PRO A 198 7.42 -7.46 7.76
N TYR A 199 7.55 -6.20 8.19
CA TYR A 199 6.85 -5.71 9.37
C TYR A 199 5.38 -5.34 9.09
N GLY A 200 5.06 -4.90 7.87
CA GLY A 200 3.67 -4.69 7.48
C GLY A 200 2.88 -6.01 7.44
N ALA A 201 3.41 -7.01 6.72
CA ALA A 201 2.73 -8.27 6.48
C ALA A 201 2.56 -9.12 7.75
N VAL A 202 3.53 -9.12 8.67
CA VAL A 202 3.40 -9.84 9.95
C VAL A 202 2.29 -9.27 10.83
N ASN A 203 2.00 -7.97 10.71
CA ASN A 203 0.91 -7.30 11.41
C ASN A 203 -0.40 -7.29 10.59
N GLY A 204 -0.47 -8.04 9.49
CA GLY A 204 -1.68 -8.21 8.69
C GLY A 204 -1.98 -7.09 7.70
N PHE A 205 -1.09 -6.11 7.51
CA PHE A 205 -1.31 -5.03 6.56
C PHE A 205 -1.00 -5.47 5.12
N LEU A 206 -1.78 -4.94 4.18
CA LEU A 206 -1.46 -5.05 2.76
C LEU A 206 -0.16 -4.31 2.44
N VAL A 207 0.65 -4.88 1.54
CA VAL A 207 1.98 -4.39 1.14
C VAL A 207 2.00 -3.89 -0.31
N ASP A 208 0.87 -3.39 -0.78
CA ASP A 208 0.64 -2.86 -2.14
C ASP A 208 0.24 -1.38 -2.14
N ARG A 209 0.23 -0.71 -0.98
CA ARG A 209 -0.33 0.63 -0.78
C ARG A 209 0.30 1.36 0.42
N LEU A 210 0.16 2.70 0.45
CA LEU A 210 0.55 3.50 1.62
C LEU A 210 -0.43 3.32 2.78
N GLY A 211 -1.70 3.64 2.51
CA GLY A 211 -2.78 3.67 3.49
C GLY A 211 -3.50 2.33 3.68
N THR A 212 -4.78 2.40 4.04
CA THR A 212 -5.56 1.24 4.46
C THR A 212 -6.07 0.37 3.31
N ALA A 213 -6.50 -0.85 3.63
CA ALA A 213 -7.25 -1.74 2.75
C ALA A 213 -8.52 -1.05 2.19
N PRO A 214 -8.97 -1.46 0.98
CA PRO A 214 -10.13 -0.84 0.34
C PRO A 214 -11.43 -1.25 1.03
N GLY A 215 -12.42 -0.36 1.00
CA GLY A 215 -13.72 -0.53 1.64
C GLY A 215 -13.74 -0.14 3.12
N ASP A 216 -14.84 0.47 3.56
CA ASP A 216 -14.96 1.13 4.87
C ASP A 216 -14.64 0.22 6.06
N SER A 217 -15.12 -1.03 6.02
CA SER A 217 -14.93 -1.98 7.12
C SER A 217 -13.47 -2.39 7.28
N ALA A 218 -12.79 -2.73 6.18
CA ALA A 218 -11.39 -3.11 6.19
C ALA A 218 -10.50 -1.90 6.53
N ALA A 219 -10.83 -0.73 5.99
CA ALA A 219 -10.15 0.52 6.33
C ALA A 219 -10.25 0.86 7.82
N ALA A 220 -11.43 0.67 8.42
CA ALA A 220 -11.63 0.86 9.85
C ALA A 220 -10.87 -0.17 10.70
N ALA A 221 -10.73 -1.42 10.22
CA ALA A 221 -9.92 -2.44 10.89
C ALA A 221 -8.43 -2.07 10.89
N ASP A 222 -7.89 -1.71 9.73
CA ASP A 222 -6.49 -1.27 9.60
C ASP A 222 -6.19 -0.06 10.48
N ARG A 223 -7.10 0.93 10.55
CA ARG A 223 -6.95 2.10 11.44
C ARG A 223 -6.91 1.71 12.92
N ARG A 224 -7.74 0.76 13.35
CA ARG A 224 -7.73 0.27 14.73
C ARG A 224 -6.41 -0.42 15.04
N THR A 225 -5.98 -1.35 14.18
CA THR A 225 -4.71 -2.07 14.35
C THR A 225 -3.52 -1.12 14.31
N ALA A 226 -3.51 -0.12 13.43
CA ALA A 226 -2.47 0.92 13.39
C ALA A 226 -2.45 1.73 14.70
N HIS A 227 -3.61 2.13 15.24
CA HIS A 227 -3.68 2.81 16.52
C HIS A 227 -3.18 1.96 17.70
N GLU A 228 -3.55 0.68 17.75
CA GLU A 228 -3.09 -0.26 18.77
C GLU A 228 -1.57 -0.43 18.72
N LEU A 229 -1.02 -0.64 17.52
CA LEU A 229 0.41 -0.80 17.34
C LEU A 229 1.19 0.48 17.65
N LEU A 230 0.67 1.66 17.32
CA LEU A 230 1.27 2.93 17.68
C LEU A 230 1.29 3.15 19.20
N ARG A 231 0.24 2.77 19.92
CA ARG A 231 0.13 3.02 21.36
C ARG A 231 0.89 2.01 22.19
N ASP A 232 0.69 0.72 21.95
CA ASP A 232 1.12 -0.31 22.89
C ASP A 232 2.62 -0.65 22.70
N PRO A 233 3.09 -1.07 21.51
CA PRO A 233 4.52 -1.25 21.24
C PRO A 233 5.36 0.03 21.23
N TRP A 234 4.81 1.16 20.76
CA TRP A 234 5.61 2.35 20.47
C TRP A 234 5.39 3.53 21.42
N GLY A 235 4.33 3.52 22.25
CA GLY A 235 4.01 4.64 23.14
C GLY A 235 3.70 5.94 22.41
N ALA A 236 3.30 5.88 21.13
CA ALA A 236 3.01 7.02 20.30
C ALA A 236 1.49 7.30 20.28
N TYR A 237 1.08 8.38 20.94
CA TYR A 237 -0.32 8.81 21.04
C TYR A 237 -0.65 9.99 20.12
N ASP A 238 0.38 10.66 19.59
CA ASP A 238 0.28 11.80 18.69
C ASP A 238 1.43 11.84 17.66
N LEU A 239 1.38 12.86 16.79
CA LEU A 239 2.36 13.09 15.74
C LEU A 239 3.78 13.35 16.28
N GLU A 240 3.91 14.10 17.37
CA GLU A 240 5.22 14.45 17.93
C GLU A 240 5.94 13.20 18.44
N GLN A 241 5.22 12.38 19.21
CA GLN A 241 5.73 11.13 19.74
C GLN A 241 6.04 10.13 18.62
N LEU A 242 5.18 10.03 17.60
CA LEU A 242 5.45 9.22 16.40
C LEU A 242 6.79 9.61 15.74
N LEU A 243 6.98 10.91 15.49
CA LEU A 243 8.21 11.41 14.86
C LEU A 243 9.42 11.22 15.76
N GLY A 244 9.26 11.31 17.08
CA GLY A 244 10.27 10.95 18.06
C GLY A 244 10.70 9.48 17.94
N SER A 245 9.75 8.55 17.90
CA SER A 245 10.02 7.12 17.70
C SER A 245 10.72 6.84 16.37
N VAL A 246 10.29 7.49 15.28
CA VAL A 246 10.94 7.35 13.97
C VAL A 246 12.37 7.89 14.00
N ASN A 247 12.58 9.08 14.57
CA ASN A 247 13.92 9.67 14.66
C ASN A 247 14.86 8.76 15.47
N TRP A 248 14.38 8.21 16.58
CA TRP A 248 15.15 7.25 17.37
C TRP A 248 15.54 6.02 16.54
N LEU A 249 14.60 5.41 15.78
CA LEU A 249 14.93 4.29 14.89
C LEU A 249 15.97 4.63 13.84
N VAL A 250 15.92 5.85 13.29
CA VAL A 250 16.84 6.26 12.23
C VAL A 250 18.24 6.52 12.78
N GLN A 251 18.37 7.14 13.96
CA GLN A 251 19.67 7.48 14.57
C GLN A 251 20.30 6.27 15.26
N ASP A 252 19.70 5.82 16.37
CA ASP A 252 20.22 4.76 17.23
C ASP A 252 19.54 3.43 16.90
N GLY A 253 18.21 3.41 17.04
CA GLY A 253 17.36 2.25 16.92
C GLY A 253 17.70 1.14 17.91
N HIS A 254 17.06 -0.01 17.72
CA HIS A 254 17.35 -1.20 18.51
C HIS A 254 18.77 -1.71 18.27
N ARG A 255 19.36 -1.39 17.12
CA ARG A 255 20.68 -1.85 16.72
C ARG A 255 21.85 -1.23 17.50
N ALA A 256 21.65 -0.11 18.18
CA ALA A 256 22.73 0.67 18.81
C ALA A 256 23.63 -0.16 19.74
N GLY A 257 23.07 -1.16 20.45
CA GLY A 257 23.85 -2.03 21.35
C GLY A 257 24.49 -3.24 20.69
N PHE A 258 24.11 -3.63 19.47
CA PHE A 258 24.48 -4.93 18.90
C PHE A 258 25.98 -5.05 18.61
N ALA A 259 26.63 -3.97 18.18
CA ALA A 259 28.08 -3.95 17.94
C ALA A 259 28.86 -4.28 19.22
N ARG A 260 28.44 -3.70 20.36
CA ARG A 260 29.04 -3.97 21.68
C ARG A 260 28.78 -5.39 22.14
N ASP A 261 27.55 -5.87 22.01
CA ASP A 261 27.21 -7.25 22.35
C ASP A 261 28.04 -8.24 21.51
N SER A 262 28.27 -7.94 20.23
CA SER A 262 29.10 -8.74 19.31
C SER A 262 30.56 -8.75 19.73
N ALA A 263 31.11 -7.58 20.08
CA ALA A 263 32.49 -7.45 20.58
C ALA A 263 32.69 -8.23 21.88
N LEU A 264 31.70 -8.22 22.78
CA LEU A 264 31.72 -8.99 24.02
C LEU A 264 31.62 -10.50 23.76
N ALA A 265 30.74 -10.92 22.85
CA ALA A 265 30.59 -12.33 22.46
C ALA A 265 31.83 -12.89 21.71
N ALA A 266 32.66 -12.03 21.12
CA ALA A 266 33.92 -12.43 20.47
C ALA A 266 35.07 -12.71 21.46
N ARG A 267 34.91 -12.37 22.75
CA ARG A 267 35.95 -12.53 23.76
C ARG A 267 36.11 -13.99 24.24
N PRO A 268 37.21 -14.35 24.93
CA PRO A 268 37.39 -15.68 25.47
C PRO A 268 36.22 -16.12 26.37
N PRO A 269 35.85 -17.41 26.42
CA PRO A 269 34.74 -17.91 27.22
C PRO A 269 34.80 -17.50 28.70
N ALA A 270 36.00 -17.39 29.28
CA ALA A 270 36.18 -16.93 30.66
C ALA A 270 35.64 -15.50 30.88
N ALA A 271 35.92 -14.57 29.96
CA ALA A 271 35.43 -13.19 30.05
C ALA A 271 33.91 -13.12 29.88
N GLN A 272 33.32 -13.96 29.01
CA GLN A 272 31.87 -14.04 28.84
C GLN A 272 31.17 -14.59 30.09
N GLN A 273 31.77 -15.61 30.72
CA GLN A 273 31.25 -16.20 31.97
C GLN A 273 31.34 -15.22 33.13
N GLU A 274 32.47 -14.50 33.26
CA GLU A 274 32.67 -13.45 34.25
C GLU A 274 31.63 -12.34 34.06
N TYR A 275 31.48 -11.84 32.84
CA TYR A 275 30.46 -10.83 32.51
C TYR A 275 29.06 -11.29 32.91
N GLY A 276 28.69 -12.51 32.52
CA GLY A 276 27.35 -13.02 32.79
C GLY A 276 27.11 -13.38 34.25
N ALA A 277 28.14 -13.60 35.06
CA ALA A 277 28.04 -13.70 36.51
C ALA A 277 27.79 -12.34 37.14
N LEU A 278 28.59 -11.33 36.77
CA LEU A 278 28.46 -9.96 37.25
C LEU A 278 27.10 -9.34 36.86
N LEU A 279 26.64 -9.57 35.63
CA LEU A 279 25.37 -9.02 35.15
C LEU A 279 24.18 -9.57 35.93
N ARG A 280 24.22 -10.86 36.31
CA ARG A 280 23.19 -11.47 37.18
C ARG A 280 23.29 -10.96 38.61
N GLU A 281 24.50 -10.88 39.16
CA GLU A 281 24.72 -10.36 40.51
C GLU A 281 24.21 -8.92 40.65
N VAL A 282 24.58 -8.04 39.73
CA VAL A 282 24.13 -6.64 39.71
C VAL A 282 22.63 -6.54 39.46
N GLY A 283 22.09 -7.34 38.53
CA GLY A 283 20.64 -7.39 38.28
C GLY A 283 19.85 -7.85 39.52
N ASP A 284 20.35 -8.84 40.26
CA ASP A 284 19.73 -9.33 41.49
C ASP A 284 19.76 -8.28 42.61
N LEU A 285 20.86 -7.51 42.72
CA LEU A 285 20.97 -6.39 43.65
C LEU A 285 19.96 -5.28 43.33
N ILE A 286 19.87 -4.87 42.06
CA ILE A 286 18.89 -3.88 41.59
C ILE A 286 17.46 -4.36 41.86
N ALA A 287 17.16 -5.62 41.58
CA ALA A 287 15.82 -6.19 41.79
C ALA A 287 15.40 -6.21 43.27
N ARG A 288 16.35 -6.24 44.20
CA ARG A 288 16.13 -6.20 45.65
C ARG A 288 16.18 -4.79 46.24
N ASP A 289 16.51 -3.79 45.43
CA ASP A 289 16.79 -2.42 45.87
C ASP A 289 18.01 -2.33 46.82
N ASP A 290 18.95 -3.30 46.71
CA ASP A 290 20.17 -3.38 47.51
C ASP A 290 21.30 -2.56 46.83
N LEU A 291 21.22 -1.22 46.92
CA LEU A 291 22.16 -0.29 46.26
C LEU A 291 23.35 0.15 47.13
N GLU A 292 23.47 -0.40 48.33
CA GLU A 292 24.57 -0.18 49.26
C GLU A 292 25.79 -1.07 48.92
N PRO A 293 26.99 -0.82 49.49
CA PRO A 293 28.17 -1.66 49.24
C PRO A 293 27.89 -3.16 49.42
N PRO A 294 28.29 -4.01 48.45
CA PRO A 294 29.28 -3.77 47.41
C PRO A 294 28.71 -3.37 46.03
N PHE A 295 27.50 -2.80 45.94
CA PHE A 295 26.81 -2.56 44.66
C PHE A 295 27.65 -1.78 43.65
N VAL A 296 28.21 -0.63 44.05
CA VAL A 296 28.99 0.23 43.17
C VAL A 296 30.28 -0.48 42.71
N GLU A 297 30.94 -1.24 43.58
CA GLU A 297 32.12 -2.03 43.23
C GLU A 297 31.79 -3.12 42.20
N ARG A 298 30.64 -3.81 42.36
CA ARG A 298 30.17 -4.82 41.40
C ARG A 298 29.77 -4.20 40.07
N LEU A 299 29.13 -3.04 40.09
CA LEU A 299 28.78 -2.31 38.87
C LEU A 299 30.04 -1.84 38.12
N ILE A 300 31.04 -1.32 38.83
CA ILE A 300 32.34 -0.96 38.24
C ILE A 300 33.02 -2.19 37.62
N ALA A 301 32.99 -3.34 38.30
CA ALA A 301 33.53 -4.58 37.76
C ALA A 301 32.78 -5.02 36.49
N LEU A 302 31.44 -4.98 36.51
CA LEU A 302 30.59 -5.28 35.35
C LEU A 302 30.96 -4.40 34.15
N VAL A 303 31.08 -3.09 34.37
CA VAL A 303 31.45 -2.12 33.34
C VAL A 303 32.85 -2.40 32.80
N ARG A 304 33.83 -2.69 33.66
CA ARG A 304 35.18 -3.05 33.20
C ARG A 304 35.15 -4.26 32.27
N VAL A 305 34.44 -5.31 32.67
CA VAL A 305 34.33 -6.52 31.88
C VAL A 305 33.49 -6.28 30.62
N ARG A 306 32.46 -5.44 30.62
CA ARG A 306 31.68 -5.09 29.42
C ARG A 306 32.57 -4.45 28.34
N TYR A 307 33.28 -3.39 28.70
CA TYR A 307 34.01 -2.56 27.74
C TYR A 307 35.46 -3.03 27.48
N GLY A 308 35.97 -4.02 28.21
CA GLY A 308 37.27 -4.65 27.92
C GLY A 308 38.42 -3.65 28.07
N ASP A 309 39.21 -3.44 27.02
CA ASP A 309 40.35 -2.51 27.03
C ASP A 309 39.95 -1.08 27.38
N GLU A 310 38.76 -0.65 26.98
CA GLU A 310 38.18 0.67 27.30
C GLU A 310 37.56 0.72 28.70
N GLY A 311 37.39 -0.43 29.36
CA GLY A 311 36.67 -0.58 30.62
C GLY A 311 37.19 0.27 31.76
N GLY A 312 38.48 0.60 31.78
CA GLY A 312 39.04 1.53 32.74
C GLY A 312 38.51 2.97 32.58
N SER A 313 38.25 3.41 31.35
CA SER A 313 37.68 4.73 31.06
C SER A 313 36.20 4.80 31.43
N TYR A 314 35.42 3.81 31.01
CA TYR A 314 34.01 3.69 31.38
C TYR A 314 33.81 3.59 32.90
N ALA A 315 34.64 2.81 33.59
CA ALA A 315 34.56 2.65 35.05
C ALA A 315 34.71 3.97 35.83
N ARG A 316 35.48 4.93 35.31
CA ARG A 316 35.66 6.25 35.95
C ARG A 316 34.39 7.12 35.86
N LEU A 317 33.53 6.86 34.89
CA LEU A 317 32.28 7.61 34.67
C LEU A 317 31.14 7.09 35.55
N VAL A 318 31.18 5.83 35.99
CA VAL A 318 30.10 5.19 36.78
C VAL A 318 29.65 6.03 37.98
N PRO A 319 30.52 6.49 38.90
CA PRO A 319 30.07 7.25 40.06
C PRO A 319 29.46 8.61 39.70
N ARG A 320 29.91 9.21 38.60
CA ARG A 320 29.42 10.51 38.12
C ARG A 320 28.03 10.37 37.51
N LEU A 321 27.83 9.32 36.71
CA LEU A 321 26.54 8.98 36.10
C LEU A 321 25.52 8.55 37.16
N LEU A 322 25.90 7.76 38.16
CA LEU A 322 24.98 7.39 39.26
C LEU A 322 24.54 8.58 40.12
N ARG A 323 25.31 9.67 40.13
CA ARG A 323 24.99 10.91 40.84
C ARG A 323 24.28 11.96 39.96
N ASP A 324 23.97 11.61 38.71
CA ASP A 324 23.45 12.54 37.71
C ASP A 324 24.29 13.83 37.61
N GLU A 325 25.62 13.70 37.70
CA GLU A 325 26.51 14.86 37.64
C GLU A 325 26.43 15.54 36.25
N PRO A 326 26.22 16.86 36.18
CA PRO A 326 26.17 17.58 34.92
C PRO A 326 27.42 17.35 34.07
N GLY A 327 27.24 16.97 32.82
CA GLY A 327 28.32 16.75 31.86
C GLY A 327 28.95 15.36 31.89
N ALA A 328 28.45 14.43 32.70
CA ALA A 328 28.96 13.06 32.76
C ALA A 328 28.61 12.22 31.51
N ASP A 329 27.55 12.60 30.79
CA ASP A 329 26.99 11.95 29.61
C ASP A 329 27.27 12.69 28.28
N VAL A 330 28.05 13.78 28.33
CA VAL A 330 28.34 14.62 27.15
C VAL A 330 29.31 13.95 26.18
N SER A 331 30.22 13.10 26.68
CA SER A 331 31.11 12.33 25.80
C SER A 331 30.37 11.14 25.19
N GLU A 332 30.89 10.61 24.09
CA GLU A 332 30.32 9.42 23.45
C GLU A 332 30.27 8.22 24.41
N GLU A 333 31.35 8.01 25.18
CA GLU A 333 31.42 6.97 26.20
C GLU A 333 30.44 7.22 27.35
N GLY A 334 30.27 8.48 27.75
CA GLY A 334 29.32 8.90 28.77
C GLY A 334 27.89 8.62 28.35
N ALA A 335 27.50 9.05 27.14
CA ALA A 335 26.16 8.83 26.59
C ALA A 335 25.86 7.33 26.42
N GLU A 336 26.83 6.56 25.92
CA GLU A 336 26.67 5.11 25.77
C GLU A 336 26.50 4.42 27.12
N LEU A 337 27.34 4.75 28.10
CA LEU A 337 27.27 4.18 29.43
C LEU A 337 25.97 4.57 30.14
N ALA A 338 25.55 5.82 30.03
CA ALA A 338 24.28 6.31 30.57
C ALA A 338 23.10 5.49 30.03
N ARG A 339 23.10 5.19 28.72
CA ARG A 339 22.08 4.34 28.09
C ARG A 339 22.09 2.91 28.64
N PHE A 340 23.27 2.30 28.78
CA PHE A 340 23.40 0.97 29.36
C PHE A 340 22.91 0.93 30.82
N LEU A 341 23.33 1.89 31.64
CA LEU A 341 22.88 1.99 33.04
C LEU A 341 21.36 2.20 33.09
N HIS A 342 20.82 3.12 32.29
CA HIS A 342 19.38 3.36 32.23
C HIS A 342 18.60 2.07 31.91
N GLN A 343 19.04 1.28 30.94
CA GLN A 343 18.42 0.00 30.62
C GLN A 343 18.56 -0.99 31.77
N LEU A 344 19.74 -1.10 32.38
CA LEU A 344 20.01 -2.00 33.49
C LEU A 344 19.14 -1.71 34.72
N PHE A 345 18.86 -0.43 35.02
CA PHE A 345 18.02 -0.03 36.16
C PHE A 345 16.51 -0.09 35.87
N ASN A 346 16.09 0.20 34.63
CA ASN A 346 14.67 0.40 34.32
C ASN A 346 14.01 -0.75 33.56
N ASP A 347 14.79 -1.64 32.94
CA ASP A 347 14.29 -2.83 32.25
C ASP A 347 14.68 -4.10 33.02
N ARG A 348 13.69 -4.70 33.69
CA ARG A 348 13.87 -5.91 34.52
C ARG A 348 14.35 -7.11 33.70
N ASP A 349 14.02 -7.15 32.41
CA ASP A 349 14.39 -8.24 31.52
C ASP A 349 15.71 -7.96 30.80
N HIS A 350 16.32 -6.77 30.98
CA HIS A 350 17.54 -6.36 30.30
C HIS A 350 18.68 -7.37 30.47
N ALA A 351 18.97 -7.76 31.71
CA ALA A 351 20.04 -8.69 32.02
C ALA A 351 19.83 -10.06 31.35
N ALA A 352 18.61 -10.60 31.42
CA ALA A 352 18.27 -11.87 30.79
C ALA A 352 18.32 -11.78 29.26
N GLY A 353 17.79 -10.70 28.69
CA GLY A 353 17.79 -10.41 27.26
C GLY A 353 19.20 -10.29 26.69
N GLU A 354 20.09 -9.60 27.38
CA GLU A 354 21.47 -9.45 26.94
C GLU A 354 22.25 -10.77 27.00
N LEU A 355 22.12 -11.53 28.10
CA LEU A 355 22.71 -12.87 28.18
C LEU A 355 22.26 -13.78 27.05
N HIS A 356 20.99 -13.66 26.64
CA HIS A 356 20.50 -14.40 25.50
C HIS A 356 21.15 -13.91 24.20
N ARG A 357 21.23 -12.60 23.97
CA ARG A 357 21.93 -12.04 22.79
C ARG A 357 23.37 -12.52 22.69
N LEU A 358 24.11 -12.55 23.80
CA LEU A 358 25.48 -13.07 23.83
C LEU A 358 25.55 -14.55 23.41
N ARG A 359 24.59 -15.38 23.81
CA ARG A 359 24.51 -16.78 23.36
C ARG A 359 24.25 -16.89 21.86
N LEU A 360 23.37 -16.07 21.30
CA LEU A 360 23.10 -16.04 19.86
C LEU A 360 24.34 -15.58 19.09
N LEU A 361 25.04 -14.56 19.59
CA LEU A 361 26.25 -14.00 18.99
C LEU A 361 27.48 -14.93 19.15
N ALA A 362 27.35 -16.07 19.82
CA ALA A 362 28.36 -17.12 19.72
C ALA A 362 28.49 -17.65 18.27
N ASP A 363 27.43 -17.55 17.47
CA ASP A 363 27.46 -17.86 16.03
C ASP A 363 28.27 -16.80 15.24
N PRO A 364 29.41 -17.17 14.63
CA PRO A 364 30.20 -16.25 13.80
C PRO A 364 29.44 -15.70 12.59
N ALA A 365 28.50 -16.46 12.01
CA ALA A 365 27.73 -16.02 10.85
C ALA A 365 26.76 -14.89 11.21
N LEU A 366 26.18 -14.94 12.41
CA LEU A 366 25.35 -13.85 12.94
C LEU A 366 26.20 -12.61 13.24
N ARG A 367 27.36 -12.79 13.88
CA ARG A 367 28.29 -11.67 14.19
C ARG A 367 28.76 -10.93 12.95
N ALA A 368 29.00 -11.65 11.85
CA ALA A 368 29.45 -11.04 10.59
C ALA A 368 28.46 -10.00 10.02
N ASN A 369 27.18 -10.06 10.40
CA ASN A 369 26.15 -9.15 9.91
C ASN A 369 25.70 -8.09 10.93
N VAL A 370 26.32 -7.99 12.11
CA VAL A 370 25.87 -7.10 13.19
C VAL A 370 25.74 -5.63 12.77
N GLU A 371 26.71 -5.13 12.01
CA GLU A 371 26.70 -3.76 11.46
C GLU A 371 25.66 -3.56 10.34
N ARG A 372 24.99 -4.63 9.91
CA ARG A 372 24.06 -4.66 8.78
C ARG A 372 22.61 -4.79 9.23
N PHE A 373 22.30 -4.69 10.53
CA PHE A 373 20.92 -4.82 11.03
C PHE A 373 20.10 -3.52 10.96
N LEU A 374 20.56 -2.51 10.23
CA LEU A 374 19.83 -1.26 9.98
C LEU A 374 18.40 -1.48 9.45
N ILE A 375 18.17 -2.51 8.64
CA ILE A 375 16.84 -2.80 8.09
C ILE A 375 15.82 -3.17 9.17
N TRP A 376 16.27 -3.73 10.30
CA TRP A 376 15.37 -4.04 11.41
C TRP A 376 14.67 -2.77 11.92
N ASP A 377 15.42 -1.67 12.02
CA ASP A 377 14.89 -0.39 12.46
C ASP A 377 14.25 0.40 11.31
N TYR A 378 14.91 0.46 10.15
CA TYR A 378 14.39 1.24 9.02
C TYR A 378 13.09 0.65 8.48
N GLY A 379 12.96 -0.67 8.39
CA GLY A 379 11.71 -1.32 8.00
C GLY A 379 10.54 -0.98 8.94
N ARG A 380 10.83 -0.78 10.23
CA ARG A 380 9.84 -0.32 11.22
C ARG A 380 9.54 1.17 11.07
N ALA A 381 10.55 2.00 10.81
CA ALA A 381 10.37 3.43 10.54
C ALA A 381 9.46 3.67 9.32
N LEU A 382 9.67 2.90 8.23
CA LEU A 382 8.79 2.94 7.05
C LEU A 382 7.33 2.61 7.43
N MET A 383 7.11 1.62 8.30
CA MET A 383 5.76 1.29 8.78
C MET A 383 5.18 2.33 9.72
N LEU A 384 5.98 2.97 10.58
CA LEU A 384 5.53 4.06 11.44
C LEU A 384 4.99 5.24 10.61
N TYR A 385 5.68 5.60 9.51
CA TYR A 385 5.14 6.59 8.57
C TYR A 385 3.79 6.14 7.97
N ARG A 386 3.68 4.88 7.57
CA ARG A 386 2.42 4.32 7.05
C ARG A 386 1.30 4.36 8.07
N TRP A 387 1.55 3.94 9.31
CA TRP A 387 0.54 3.97 10.37
C TRP A 387 0.13 5.39 10.72
N GLY A 388 1.09 6.32 10.81
CA GLY A 388 0.81 7.75 10.97
C GLY A 388 -0.11 8.30 9.87
N HIS A 389 0.08 7.85 8.62
CA HIS A 389 -0.82 8.19 7.53
C HIS A 389 -2.21 7.54 7.68
N MET A 390 -2.27 6.24 8.00
CA MET A 390 -3.54 5.51 8.17
C MET A 390 -4.43 6.14 9.24
N VAL A 391 -3.84 6.64 10.34
CA VAL A 391 -4.58 7.29 11.44
C VAL A 391 -4.77 8.80 11.23
N GLY A 392 -4.34 9.35 10.08
CA GLY A 392 -4.56 10.75 9.71
C GLY A 392 -3.62 11.76 10.36
N TRP A 393 -2.51 11.34 10.97
CA TRP A 393 -1.49 12.25 11.51
C TRP A 393 -0.52 12.77 10.45
N LEU A 394 -0.33 12.00 9.37
CA LEU A 394 0.60 12.32 8.30
C LEU A 394 -0.10 12.40 6.94
N THR A 395 0.32 13.37 6.13
CA THR A 395 -0.08 13.43 4.73
C THR A 395 0.68 12.38 3.91
N GLU A 396 0.10 11.99 2.78
CA GLU A 396 0.75 11.06 1.84
C GLU A 396 2.09 11.61 1.34
N GLU A 397 2.12 12.87 0.91
CA GLU A 397 3.34 13.52 0.41
C GLU A 397 4.47 13.49 1.44
N TYR A 398 4.17 13.87 2.68
CA TYR A 398 5.16 13.86 3.76
C TYR A 398 5.73 12.46 3.98
N CYS A 399 4.90 11.42 3.95
CA CYS A 399 5.37 10.05 4.10
C CYS A 399 6.36 9.68 3.00
N TRP A 400 6.04 9.94 1.73
CA TRP A 400 6.92 9.59 0.63
C TRP A 400 8.25 10.36 0.66
N GLU A 401 8.22 11.65 0.97
CA GLU A 401 9.43 12.47 1.09
C GLU A 401 10.37 11.99 2.20
N ARG A 402 9.81 11.55 3.34
CA ARG A 402 10.62 11.06 4.46
C ARG A 402 11.09 9.62 4.30
N MET A 403 10.30 8.78 3.63
CA MET A 403 10.65 7.38 3.41
C MET A 403 11.68 7.18 2.27
N LEU A 404 11.72 8.07 1.27
CA LEU A 404 12.64 7.93 0.14
C LEU A 404 14.12 7.90 0.56
N PRO A 405 14.64 8.82 1.41
CA PRO A 405 16.02 8.75 1.88
C PRO A 405 16.35 7.43 2.61
N LEU A 406 15.42 6.91 3.42
CA LEU A 406 15.59 5.62 4.10
C LEU A 406 15.69 4.47 3.09
N ALA A 407 14.85 4.50 2.06
CA ALA A 407 14.87 3.50 0.99
C ALA A 407 16.18 3.52 0.20
N VAL A 408 16.69 4.70 -0.16
CA VAL A 408 18.01 4.87 -0.79
C VAL A 408 19.11 4.26 0.09
N ASP A 409 19.06 4.52 1.39
CA ASP A 409 20.08 4.07 2.32
C ASP A 409 20.02 2.55 2.60
N ILE A 410 18.81 1.96 2.54
CA ILE A 410 18.62 0.50 2.51
C ILE A 410 19.23 -0.07 1.24
N GLN A 411 18.85 0.43 0.06
CA GLN A 411 19.30 -0.12 -1.22
C GLN A 411 20.84 -0.15 -1.35
N ARG A 412 21.51 0.85 -0.77
CA ARG A 412 22.98 0.95 -0.76
C ARG A 412 23.68 -0.07 0.13
N ARG A 413 23.04 -0.55 1.21
CA ARG A 413 23.68 -1.45 2.20
C ARG A 413 23.44 -2.94 1.97
N TYR A 414 22.48 -3.30 1.13
CA TYR A 414 22.17 -4.69 0.81
C TYR A 414 22.28 -4.95 -0.69
N ALA A 415 22.55 -6.19 -1.05
CA ALA A 415 22.76 -6.59 -2.45
C ALA A 415 21.48 -7.06 -3.15
N SER A 416 20.44 -7.43 -2.41
CA SER A 416 19.16 -7.93 -2.95
C SER A 416 18.08 -7.98 -1.87
N TRP A 417 16.82 -8.20 -2.28
CA TRP A 417 15.71 -8.49 -1.35
C TRP A 417 16.03 -9.63 -0.38
N ARG A 418 16.69 -10.70 -0.86
CA ARG A 418 17.06 -11.85 -0.02
C ARG A 418 18.13 -11.50 1.01
N ASP A 419 19.17 -10.78 0.62
CA ASP A 419 20.24 -10.35 1.52
C ASP A 419 19.72 -9.38 2.60
N MET A 420 18.88 -8.43 2.20
CA MET A 420 18.15 -7.55 3.12
C MET A 420 17.28 -8.36 4.09
N ALA A 421 16.51 -9.33 3.59
CA ALA A 421 15.63 -10.16 4.41
C ALA A 421 16.39 -11.02 5.42
N THR A 422 17.56 -11.56 5.06
CA THR A 422 18.44 -12.27 5.99
C THR A 422 18.87 -11.37 7.13
N CYS A 423 19.33 -10.15 6.83
CA CYS A 423 19.72 -9.19 7.86
C CYS A 423 18.51 -8.76 8.74
N TYR A 424 17.32 -8.63 8.15
CA TYR A 424 16.10 -8.32 8.90
C TYR A 424 15.75 -9.41 9.92
N LEU A 425 15.77 -10.69 9.50
CA LEU A 425 15.47 -11.82 10.39
C LEU A 425 16.51 -11.97 11.50
N GLN A 426 17.79 -11.74 11.18
CA GLN A 426 18.87 -11.77 12.16
C GLN A 426 18.78 -10.61 13.17
N GLY A 427 18.47 -9.40 12.70
CA GLY A 427 18.22 -8.25 13.57
C GLY A 427 17.03 -8.48 14.51
N ARG A 428 15.93 -9.04 14.00
CA ARG A 428 14.77 -9.46 14.79
C ARG A 428 15.15 -10.48 15.87
N LEU A 429 15.93 -11.50 15.48
CA LEU A 429 16.36 -12.58 16.37
C LEU A 429 17.18 -12.05 17.54
N LEU A 430 18.10 -11.13 17.27
CA LEU A 430 18.89 -10.45 18.31
C LEU A 430 18.02 -9.55 19.18
N TRP A 431 17.18 -8.71 18.58
CA TRP A 431 16.31 -7.81 19.33
C TRP A 431 15.41 -8.57 20.31
N SER A 432 14.81 -9.68 19.88
CA SER A 432 13.92 -10.47 20.74
C SER A 432 14.67 -11.34 21.77
N GLY A 433 16.01 -11.34 21.75
CA GLY A 433 16.83 -12.29 22.51
C GLY A 433 16.35 -13.72 22.30
N GLY A 434 16.14 -14.14 21.03
CA GLY A 434 15.76 -15.50 20.62
C GLY A 434 14.52 -16.12 21.27
N GLY A 435 13.75 -15.34 22.06
CA GLY A 435 12.51 -15.74 22.67
C GLY A 435 11.30 -15.58 21.74
N GLY A 436 10.39 -16.56 21.79
CA GLY A 436 9.01 -16.44 21.34
C GLY A 436 8.66 -17.17 20.03
N LYS A 437 7.43 -17.68 19.97
CA LYS A 437 6.81 -18.28 18.77
C LYS A 437 6.78 -17.35 17.54
N ALA A 438 7.08 -16.07 17.73
CA ALA A 438 7.07 -15.05 16.71
C ALA A 438 8.22 -15.16 15.68
N GLN A 439 9.39 -15.73 15.99
CA GLN A 439 10.48 -15.85 14.98
C GLN A 439 10.03 -16.61 13.73
N ALA A 440 9.42 -17.78 13.92
CA ALA A 440 8.93 -18.62 12.83
C ALA A 440 7.85 -17.92 11.99
N GLU A 441 7.09 -17.01 12.59
CA GLU A 441 6.09 -16.22 11.88
C GLU A 441 6.75 -15.22 10.92
N TYR A 442 7.77 -14.50 11.38
CA TYR A 442 8.56 -13.59 10.54
C TYR A 442 9.27 -14.35 9.42
N GLU A 443 9.85 -15.52 9.72
CA GLU A 443 10.48 -16.38 8.71
C GLU A 443 9.48 -16.82 7.64
N ARG A 444 8.26 -17.23 8.04
CA ARG A 444 7.18 -17.57 7.11
C ARG A 444 6.76 -16.38 6.24
N VAL A 445 6.61 -15.19 6.83
CA VAL A 445 6.28 -13.97 6.09
C VAL A 445 7.37 -13.63 5.07
N VAL A 446 8.64 -13.65 5.49
CA VAL A 446 9.79 -13.41 4.61
C VAL A 446 9.86 -14.44 3.49
N GLN A 447 9.60 -15.72 3.80
CA GLN A 447 9.54 -16.75 2.78
C GLN A 447 8.45 -16.42 1.76
N ASN A 448 7.23 -16.16 2.21
CA ASN A 448 6.11 -15.83 1.32
C ASN A 448 6.43 -14.62 0.44
N LEU A 449 7.07 -13.58 0.99
CA LEU A 449 7.51 -12.43 0.22
C LEU A 449 8.56 -12.80 -0.85
N LEU A 450 9.44 -13.78 -0.60
CA LEU A 450 10.44 -14.23 -1.58
C LEU A 450 9.85 -15.15 -2.66
N THR A 451 8.79 -15.90 -2.37
CA THR A 451 8.29 -16.95 -3.28
C THR A 451 7.00 -16.62 -4.00
N GLU A 452 6.12 -15.82 -3.39
CA GLU A 452 4.84 -15.46 -4.00
C GLU A 452 5.09 -14.61 -5.26
N PRO A 453 4.68 -15.03 -6.47
CA PRO A 453 4.97 -14.30 -7.70
C PRO A 453 4.45 -12.85 -7.72
N ARG A 454 3.39 -12.58 -6.95
CA ARG A 454 2.77 -11.25 -6.83
C ARG A 454 3.32 -10.41 -5.68
N SER A 455 4.28 -10.93 -4.92
CA SER A 455 4.94 -10.17 -3.87
C SER A 455 5.62 -8.91 -4.42
N PRO A 456 5.68 -7.81 -3.65
CA PRO A 456 6.47 -6.65 -4.03
C PRO A 456 7.95 -6.99 -4.31
N TRP A 457 8.51 -8.03 -3.67
CA TRP A 457 9.91 -8.46 -3.91
C TRP A 457 10.12 -9.19 -5.25
N ASN A 458 9.04 -9.69 -5.86
CA ASN A 458 9.07 -10.37 -7.15
C ASN A 458 8.52 -9.51 -8.31
N THR A 459 7.96 -8.34 -7.99
CA THR A 459 7.37 -7.42 -8.98
C THR A 459 8.17 -6.12 -9.13
N VAL A 460 9.06 -5.81 -8.18
CA VAL A 460 9.93 -4.63 -8.21
C VAL A 460 11.41 -5.06 -8.21
N PRO A 461 12.21 -4.65 -9.21
CA PRO A 461 13.62 -4.99 -9.24
C PRO A 461 14.37 -4.30 -8.08
N TRP A 462 15.34 -4.99 -7.50
CA TRP A 462 16.12 -4.46 -6.37
C TRP A 462 16.88 -3.18 -6.75
N ASP A 463 17.46 -3.15 -7.95
CA ASP A 463 18.31 -2.09 -8.52
C ASP A 463 17.52 -0.95 -9.19
N LEU A 464 16.21 -0.84 -8.90
CA LEU A 464 15.39 0.28 -9.37
C LEU A 464 16.01 1.63 -8.95
N PRO A 465 16.23 2.59 -9.86
CA PRO A 465 16.69 3.92 -9.48
C PRO A 465 15.69 4.63 -8.56
N LEU A 466 16.12 4.92 -7.33
CA LEU A 466 15.27 5.52 -6.30
C LEU A 466 15.33 7.06 -6.35
N THR A 467 14.58 7.63 -7.28
CA THR A 467 14.35 9.08 -7.43
C THR A 467 12.86 9.40 -7.36
N ARG A 468 12.45 10.58 -6.86
CA ARG A 468 11.03 10.97 -6.83
C ARG A 468 10.41 10.85 -8.22
N ASP A 469 9.39 10.01 -8.34
CA ASP A 469 8.64 9.72 -9.57
C ASP A 469 7.13 9.97 -9.42
N TRP A 470 6.73 10.61 -8.31
CA TRP A 470 5.39 11.11 -8.04
C TRP A 470 5.34 12.64 -8.12
N ALA A 471 4.14 13.17 -8.41
CA ALA A 471 3.87 14.59 -8.61
C ALA A 471 4.09 15.41 -7.33
#